data_AF-A0A7X8YZZ3-F1
#
_entry.id   AF-A0A7X8YZZ3-F1
#
_cell.length_a   1.000
_cell.length_b   1.000
_cell.length_c   1.000
_cell.angle_alpha   90.00
_cell.angle_beta   90.00
_cell.angle_gamma   90.00
#
_symmetry.space_group_name_H-M   'P 1'
#
loop_
_entity.id
_entity.type
_entity.pdbx_description
1 polymer ?
#
loop_
_entity_poly.entity_id
_entity_poly.type
_entity_poly.pdbx_seq_one_letter_code
_entity_poly.pdbx_strand_id
1 'polypeptide(L)'
;MVTIEGEWIEFKFFRPQARQVHLAGDFNNWRHGELPMSQLDAGYWVARLRLPAGEFRFRYCADGEWFTDYAAFGVEPGRFGLDSILRIPHKSLQMPVKPAAEKRQVAAA
;
A
#
# COMPACT_ATOMS: atom_id res chain seq x y z
N MET A 1 -4.76 8.43 -1.42
CA MET A 1 -3.75 8.05 -2.42
C MET A 1 -2.61 7.37 -1.70
N VAL A 2 -2.16 6.23 -2.21
CA VAL A 2 -1.03 5.49 -1.65
C VAL A 2 0.04 5.34 -2.72
N THR A 3 1.29 5.67 -2.38
CA THR A 3 2.44 5.51 -3.27
C THR A 3 3.48 4.58 -2.64
N ILE A 4 4.18 3.84 -3.49
CA ILE A 4 5.18 2.84 -3.10
C ILE A 4 6.52 3.24 -3.70
N GLU A 5 7.51 3.51 -2.86
CA GLU A 5 8.87 3.88 -3.24
C GLU A 5 9.88 2.94 -2.54
N GLY A 6 10.23 1.85 -3.24
CA GLY A 6 11.07 0.81 -2.65
C GLY A 6 10.36 0.11 -1.50
N GLU A 7 10.88 0.29 -0.28
CA GLU A 7 10.26 -0.25 0.96
C GLU A 7 9.40 0.78 1.69
N TRP A 8 9.38 2.02 1.22
CA TRP A 8 8.58 3.09 1.81
C TRP A 8 7.22 3.18 1.16
N ILE A 9 6.20 3.23 2.00
CA ILE A 9 4.81 3.45 1.61
C ILE A 9 4.38 4.81 2.14
N GLU A 10 3.96 5.70 1.25
CA GLU A 10 3.37 6.97 1.63
C GLU A 10 1.84 6.89 1.49
N PHE A 11 1.15 7.19 2.58
CA PHE A 11 -0.29 7.36 2.62
C PHE A 11 -0.59 8.84 2.61
N LYS A 12 -1.38 9.30 1.63
CA LYS A 12 -1.77 10.70 1.49
C LYS A 12 -3.29 10.84 1.44
N PHE A 13 -3.83 11.68 2.31
CA PHE A 13 -5.26 11.81 2.53
C PHE A 13 -5.70 13.27 2.62
N PHE A 14 -6.68 13.69 1.81
CA PHE A 14 -7.15 15.08 1.77
C PHE A 14 -8.33 15.27 2.72
N ARG A 15 -8.15 16.02 3.81
CA ARG A 15 -9.23 16.45 4.72
C ARG A 15 -8.85 17.79 5.34
N PRO A 16 -9.16 18.92 4.66
CA PRO A 16 -8.69 20.24 5.09
C PRO A 16 -9.30 20.72 6.40
N GLN A 17 -10.47 20.21 6.76
CA GLN A 17 -11.19 20.58 7.99
C GLN A 17 -10.90 19.65 9.17
N ALA A 18 -10.17 18.55 8.94
CA ALA A 18 -9.84 17.62 10.01
C ALA A 18 -8.88 18.28 11.01
N ARG A 19 -9.02 17.95 12.30
CA ARG A 19 -8.10 18.42 13.35
C ARG A 19 -7.03 17.39 13.66
N GLN A 20 -7.39 16.11 13.54
CA GLN A 20 -6.47 15.00 13.69
C GLN A 20 -6.83 13.90 12.70
N VAL A 21 -5.81 13.25 12.15
CA VAL A 21 -5.98 12.09 11.29
C VAL A 21 -5.07 10.97 11.78
N HIS A 22 -5.63 9.78 11.89
CA HIS A 22 -4.90 8.56 12.21
C HIS A 22 -5.04 7.55 11.09
N LEU A 23 -4.00 6.76 10.89
CA LEU A 23 -4.02 5.59 10.01
C LEU A 23 -4.21 4.33 10.86
N ALA A 24 -5.12 3.45 10.46
CA ALA A 24 -5.31 2.16 11.11
C ALA A 24 -5.37 1.07 10.05
N GLY A 25 -4.76 -0.08 10.33
CA GLY A 25 -4.75 -1.21 9.42
C GLY A 25 -4.04 -2.42 10.03
N ASP A 26 -3.81 -3.43 9.21
CA ASP A 26 -3.21 -4.69 9.65
C ASP A 26 -1.82 -4.48 10.30
N PHE A 27 -1.05 -3.51 9.80
CA PHE A 27 0.30 -3.18 10.28
C PHE A 27 0.35 -2.56 11.69
N ASN A 28 -0.78 -2.10 12.24
CA ASN A 28 -0.88 -1.64 13.62
C ASN A 28 -2.03 -2.32 14.38
N ASN A 29 -2.41 -3.53 13.95
CA ASN A 29 -3.48 -4.32 14.56
C ASN A 29 -4.78 -3.53 14.72
N TRP A 30 -5.08 -2.62 13.79
CA TRP A 30 -6.26 -1.75 13.82
C TRP A 30 -6.39 -0.88 15.08
N ARG A 31 -5.28 -0.60 15.78
CA ARG A 31 -5.29 0.25 16.96
C ARG A 31 -5.40 1.71 16.57
N HIS A 32 -6.59 2.26 16.78
CA HIS A 32 -6.89 3.66 16.52
C HIS A 32 -6.09 4.56 17.45
N GLY A 33 -5.51 5.64 16.93
CA GLY A 33 -4.71 6.58 17.73
C GLY A 33 -3.20 6.30 17.76
N GLU A 34 -2.74 5.08 17.45
CA GLU A 34 -1.30 4.74 17.55
C GLU A 34 -0.47 5.26 16.37
N LEU A 35 -1.10 5.64 15.26
CA LEU A 35 -0.41 6.10 14.05
C LEU A 35 -1.00 7.44 13.57
N PRO A 36 -0.62 8.57 14.19
CA PRO A 36 -1.04 9.89 13.73
C PRO A 36 -0.39 10.22 12.37
N MET A 37 -1.16 10.87 11.50
CA MET A 37 -0.67 11.44 10.25
C MET A 37 -0.25 12.89 10.47
N SER A 38 0.79 13.33 9.77
CA SER A 38 1.23 14.73 9.78
C SER A 38 0.40 15.56 8.80
N GLN A 39 -0.07 16.72 9.23
CA GLN A 39 -0.71 17.67 8.32
C GLN A 39 0.35 18.30 7.41
N LEU A 40 0.05 18.37 6.12
CA LEU A 40 0.79 19.09 5.09
C LEU A 40 0.00 20.33 4.68
N ASP A 41 0.63 21.17 3.84
CA ASP A 41 -0.03 22.32 3.24
C ASP A 41 -1.29 21.92 2.44
N ALA A 42 -2.21 22.87 2.32
CA ALA A 42 -3.45 22.75 1.56
C ALA A 42 -4.39 21.61 2.00
N GLY A 43 -4.30 21.13 3.25
CA GLY A 43 -5.30 20.20 3.81
C GLY A 43 -5.05 18.71 3.51
N TYR A 44 -3.85 18.38 3.07
CA TYR A 44 -3.41 16.99 2.99
C TYR A 44 -2.82 16.51 4.31
N TRP A 45 -2.94 15.21 4.55
CA TRP A 45 -2.35 14.49 5.66
C TRP A 45 -1.44 13.40 5.10
N VAL A 46 -0.30 13.16 5.74
CA VAL A 46 0.69 12.19 5.30
C VAL A 46 1.15 11.26 6.42
N ALA A 47 1.34 9.99 6.09
CA ALA A 47 2.10 9.04 6.91
C ALA A 47 3.02 8.22 6.01
N ARG A 48 4.23 7.92 6.49
CA ARG A 48 5.20 7.11 5.78
C ARG A 48 5.59 5.91 6.62
N LEU A 49 5.46 4.71 6.07
CA LEU A 49 5.77 3.45 6.74
C LEU A 49 6.74 2.62 5.92
N ARG A 50 7.55 1.80 6.61
CA ARG A 50 8.23 0.68 5.97
C ARG A 50 7.42 -0.58 6.22
N LEU A 51 7.01 -1.24 5.15
CA LEU A 51 6.22 -2.46 5.21
C LEU A 51 6.85 -3.52 4.31
N PRO A 52 6.84 -4.80 4.73
CA PRO A 52 7.31 -5.88 3.88
C PRO A 52 6.36 -6.07 2.67
N ALA A 53 6.83 -6.77 1.65
CA ALA A 53 5.97 -7.22 0.56
C ALA A 53 4.79 -8.04 1.12
N GLY A 54 3.59 -7.83 0.56
CA GLY A 54 2.36 -8.40 1.06
C GLY A 54 1.13 -7.58 0.72
N GLU A 55 -0.02 -8.04 1.22
CA GLU A 55 -1.30 -7.36 1.10
C GLU A 55 -1.80 -6.95 2.49
N PHE A 56 -2.20 -5.69 2.64
CA PHE A 56 -2.65 -5.10 3.91
C PHE A 56 -3.97 -4.38 3.73
N ARG A 57 -4.83 -4.46 4.75
CA ARG A 57 -6.05 -3.66 4.86
C ARG A 57 -5.80 -2.45 5.73
N PHE A 58 -6.40 -1.32 5.37
CA PHE A 58 -6.30 -0.08 6.15
C PHE A 58 -7.49 0.86 5.92
N ARG A 59 -7.62 1.85 6.82
CA ARG A 59 -8.52 3.01 6.71
C ARG A 59 -7.90 4.25 7.34
N TYR A 60 -8.41 5.42 6.95
CA TYR A 60 -8.13 6.68 7.63
C TYR A 60 -9.21 6.97 8.67
N CYS A 61 -8.83 7.52 9.81
CA CYS A 61 -9.75 8.05 10.82
C CYS A 61 -9.49 9.54 11.00
N ALA A 62 -10.42 10.39 10.57
CA ALA A 62 -10.34 11.83 10.79
C ALA A 62 -11.41 12.25 11.78
N ASP A 63 -11.00 12.86 12.89
CA ASP A 63 -11.89 13.34 13.96
C ASP A 63 -12.95 12.31 14.43
N GLY A 64 -12.60 11.01 14.39
CA GLY A 64 -13.47 9.90 14.80
C GLY A 64 -14.29 9.27 13.66
N GLU A 65 -14.26 9.84 12.46
CA GLU A 65 -14.95 9.31 11.28
C GLU A 65 -14.02 8.43 10.42
N TRP A 66 -14.55 7.31 9.92
CA TRP A 66 -13.82 6.29 9.18
C TRP A 66 -13.92 6.43 7.67
N PHE A 67 -12.80 6.57 6.99
CA PHE A 67 -12.73 6.77 5.55
C PHE A 67 -11.99 5.66 4.82
N THR A 68 -12.59 5.23 3.71
CA THR A 68 -12.02 4.29 2.74
C THR A 68 -11.30 5.07 1.64
N ASP A 69 -10.11 4.62 1.26
CA ASP A 69 -9.36 5.08 0.08
C ASP A 69 -9.78 4.30 -1.17
N TYR A 70 -10.76 4.82 -1.91
CA TYR A 70 -11.19 4.22 -3.17
C TYR A 70 -10.15 4.36 -4.30
N ALA A 71 -9.09 5.14 -4.10
CA ALA A 71 -7.98 5.27 -5.03
C ALA A 71 -6.81 4.34 -4.70
N ALA A 72 -6.95 3.47 -3.69
CA ALA A 72 -5.95 2.43 -3.38
C ALA A 72 -6.04 1.25 -4.36
N PHE A 73 -5.41 0.12 -4.04
CA PHE A 73 -5.34 -1.05 -4.93
C PHE A 73 -6.66 -1.83 -5.03
N GLY A 74 -7.62 -1.52 -4.17
CA GLY A 74 -8.93 -2.16 -4.10
C GLY A 74 -9.62 -1.87 -2.77
N VAL A 75 -10.81 -2.44 -2.62
CA VAL A 75 -11.59 -2.39 -1.37
C VAL A 75 -12.23 -3.75 -1.10
N GLU A 76 -12.44 -4.08 0.17
CA GLU A 76 -13.13 -5.30 0.61
C GLU A 76 -14.03 -5.05 1.83
N PRO A 77 -15.03 -5.91 2.11
CA PRO A 77 -15.84 -5.80 3.32
C PRO A 77 -15.01 -5.97 4.60
N GLY A 78 -15.14 -5.02 5.52
CA GLY A 78 -14.47 -5.00 6.80
C GLY A 78 -15.41 -4.66 7.97
N ARG A 79 -14.85 -4.60 9.18
CA ARG A 79 -15.63 -4.42 10.44
C ARG A 79 -16.45 -3.13 10.48
N PHE A 80 -15.97 -2.08 9.83
CA PHE A 80 -16.56 -0.73 9.90
C PHE A 80 -17.05 -0.25 8.53
N GLY A 81 -17.33 -1.17 7.60
CA GLY A 81 -17.62 -0.89 6.19
C GLY A 81 -16.47 -1.34 5.30
N LEU A 82 -16.25 -0.67 4.17
CA LEU A 82 -15.20 -1.09 3.23
C LEU A 82 -13.80 -0.72 3.73
N ASP A 83 -12.91 -1.69 3.76
CA ASP A 83 -11.50 -1.50 4.04
C ASP A 83 -10.73 -1.30 2.72
N SER A 84 -9.68 -0.47 2.76
CA SER A 84 -8.81 -0.22 1.59
C SER A 84 -7.69 -1.24 1.52
N ILE A 85 -7.35 -1.68 0.32
CA ILE A 85 -6.30 -2.67 0.08
C ILE A 85 -5.01 -1.96 -0.37
N LEU A 86 -3.92 -2.27 0.31
CA LEU A 86 -2.54 -1.95 -0.07
C LEU A 86 -1.84 -3.23 -0.55
N ARG A 87 -1.26 -3.21 -1.75
CA ARG A 87 -0.44 -4.32 -2.28
C ARG A 87 1.00 -3.88 -2.49
N ILE A 88 1.92 -4.52 -1.79
CA ILE A 88 3.36 -4.27 -1.89
C ILE A 88 4.00 -5.44 -2.64
N PRO A 89 4.52 -5.24 -3.87
CA PRO A 89 5.07 -6.32 -4.67
C PRO A 89 6.35 -6.88 -4.06
N HIS A 90 6.58 -8.18 -4.21
CA HIS A 90 7.89 -8.77 -3.94
C HIS A 90 8.90 -8.27 -4.97
N LYS A 91 10.11 -7.91 -4.53
CA LYS A 91 11.24 -7.72 -5.45
C LYS A 91 11.53 -9.05 -6.12
N SER A 92 11.19 -9.20 -7.39
CA SER A 92 11.61 -10.35 -8.18
C SER A 92 13.09 -10.21 -8.49
N LEU A 93 13.90 -11.19 -8.09
CA LEU A 93 15.24 -11.35 -8.64
C LEU A 93 15.08 -11.73 -10.12
N GLN A 94 15.44 -10.84 -11.02
CA GLN A 94 15.59 -11.22 -12.43
C GLN A 94 16.80 -12.15 -12.53
N MET A 95 16.57 -13.45 -12.55
CA MET A 95 17.60 -14.39 -12.97
C MET A 95 17.78 -14.24 -14.49
N PRO A 96 19.01 -14.03 -15.00
CA PRO A 96 19.24 -14.15 -16.44
C PRO A 96 18.97 -15.61 -16.82
N VAL A 97 17.82 -15.85 -17.45
CA VAL A 97 17.55 -17.14 -18.09
C VAL A 97 18.52 -17.23 -19.26
N LYS A 98 19.59 -18.02 -19.12
CA LYS A 98 20.43 -18.38 -20.25
C LYS A 98 19.53 -19.09 -21.28
N PRO A 99 19.53 -18.69 -22.57
CA PRO A 99 18.77 -19.41 -23.57
C PRO A 99 19.21 -20.87 -23.60
N ALA A 100 18.25 -21.79 -23.62
CA ALA A 100 18.53 -23.20 -23.83
C ALA A 100 19.20 -23.38 -25.20
N ALA A 101 20.38 -23.99 -25.23
CA ALA A 101 21.12 -24.22 -26.45
C ALA A 101 20.29 -25.03 -27.44
N GLU A 102 20.01 -24.46 -28.62
CA GLU A 102 19.37 -25.17 -29.73
C GLU A 102 20.25 -26.35 -30.16
N LYS A 103 19.69 -27.56 -30.14
CA LYS A 103 20.36 -28.74 -30.70
C LYS A 103 20.41 -28.59 -32.21
N ARG A 104 21.60 -28.32 -32.76
CA ARG A 104 21.88 -28.46 -34.20
C ARG A 104 21.63 -29.91 -34.62
N GLN A 105 20.64 -30.10 -35.47
CA GLN A 105 20.43 -31.35 -36.19
C GLN A 105 21.37 -31.35 -37.40
N VAL A 106 22.30 -32.31 -37.44
CA VAL A 106 23.23 -32.49 -38.56
C VAL A 106 22.49 -33.28 -39.64
N ALA A 107 22.51 -32.75 -40.86
CA ALA A 107 22.03 -33.43 -42.07
C ALA A 107 22.89 -34.66 -42.37
N ALA A 108 22.26 -35.74 -42.84
CA ALA A 108 22.93 -36.87 -43.47
C ALA A 108 22.34 -37.10 -44.87
N ALA A 109 23.26 -37.41 -45.79
CA ALA A 109 23.14 -37.50 -47.24
C ALA A 109 22.28 -38.66 -47.75
#